data_AF-A0A7J2I4G8-F1
#
_entry.id   AF-A0A7J2I4G8-F1
#
_cell.length_a   1.000
_cell.length_b   1.000
_cell.length_c   1.000
_cell.angle_alpha   90.00
_cell.angle_beta   90.00
_cell.angle_gamma   90.00
#
_symmetry.space_group_name_H-M   'P 1'
#
loop_
_entity.id
_entity.type
_entity.pdbx_description
1 polymer ?
#
loop_
_entity_poly.entity_id
_entity_poly.type
_entity_poly.pdbx_seq_one_letter_code
_entity_poly.pdbx_strand_id
1 'polypeptide(L)'
;MDVEEILEKLHENEMRVLKALQDGKPRTLRELSKATGLTRGAVERAVLWLSLKGLVELRERRVSVYEATEEGLEYAREGLPEKRLLKLLKAGSRPVSELKETFPRVGIALTWTMRRGWTRISHGVVEITEDGLEALSKTL
;
A
#
# COMPACT_ATOMS: atom_id res chain seq x y z
N MET A 1 -1.99 13.42 44.44
CA MET A 1 -0.86 14.33 44.18
C MET A 1 -1.36 15.72 44.44
N ASP A 2 -0.56 16.54 45.10
CA ASP A 2 -0.88 17.95 45.27
C ASP A 2 -0.83 18.67 43.92
N VAL A 3 -1.77 19.57 43.65
CA VAL A 3 -1.83 20.30 42.36
C VAL A 3 -0.62 21.20 42.23
N GLU A 4 -0.16 21.78 43.34
CA GLU A 4 1.04 22.61 43.38
C GLU A 4 2.30 21.81 43.01
N GLU A 5 2.43 20.57 43.51
CA GLU A 5 3.58 19.70 43.20
C GLU A 5 3.62 19.27 41.72
N ILE A 6 2.44 19.13 41.09
CA ILE A 6 2.34 18.84 39.65
C ILE A 6 2.81 20.04 38.84
N LEU A 7 2.39 21.24 39.21
CA LEU A 7 2.73 22.48 38.50
C LEU A 7 4.24 22.77 38.56
N GLU A 8 4.90 22.53 39.69
CA GLU A 8 6.35 22.71 39.83
C GLU A 8 7.18 21.77 38.95
N LYS A 9 6.63 20.60 38.60
CA LYS A 9 7.31 19.57 37.79
C LYS A 9 7.02 19.68 36.30
N LEU A 10 6.23 20.65 35.84
CA LEU A 10 5.91 20.85 34.43
C LEU A 10 6.92 21.78 33.74
N HIS A 11 7.52 21.30 32.67
CA HIS A 11 8.33 22.11 31.78
C HIS A 11 7.47 23.02 30.89
N GLU A 12 8.08 24.10 30.38
CA GLU A 12 7.41 25.10 29.54
C GLU A 12 6.61 24.49 28.38
N ASN A 13 7.18 23.50 27.68
CA ASN A 13 6.52 22.84 26.56
C ASN A 13 5.30 22.01 26.99
N GLU A 14 5.35 21.40 28.17
CA GLU A 14 4.23 20.64 28.73
C GLU A 14 3.08 21.59 29.10
N MET A 15 3.39 22.74 29.72
CA MET A 15 2.40 23.78 29.99
C MET A 15 1.75 24.31 28.71
N ARG A 16 2.54 24.56 27.66
CA ARG A 16 2.01 25.03 26.37
C ARG A 16 1.07 24.00 25.74
N VAL A 17 1.42 22.72 25.80
CA VAL A 17 0.57 21.63 25.29
C VAL A 17 -0.71 21.49 26.12
N LEU A 18 -0.64 21.53 27.46
CA LEU A 18 -1.83 21.51 28.32
C LEU A 18 -2.75 22.70 28.06
N LYS A 19 -2.19 23.90 27.92
CA LYS A 19 -2.98 25.10 27.57
C LYS A 19 -3.66 24.97 26.20
N ALA A 20 -3.03 24.30 25.24
CA ALA A 20 -3.63 24.01 23.94
C ALA A 20 -4.74 22.93 24.00
N LEU A 21 -4.77 22.13 25.07
CA LEU A 21 -5.76 21.08 25.35
C LEU A 21 -6.79 21.48 26.43
N GLN A 22 -6.77 22.73 26.90
CA GLN A 22 -7.64 23.21 27.98
C GLN A 22 -9.14 23.11 27.67
N ASP A 23 -9.51 23.00 26.39
CA ASP A 23 -10.89 22.84 25.93
C ASP A 23 -11.39 21.39 26.02
N GLY A 24 -10.55 20.46 26.49
CA GLY A 24 -10.87 19.04 26.64
C GLY A 24 -11.06 18.29 25.31
N LYS A 25 -10.79 18.93 24.17
CA LYS A 25 -10.99 18.31 22.85
C LYS A 25 -9.76 17.48 22.47
N PRO A 26 -9.94 16.24 21.99
CA PRO A 26 -8.84 15.46 21.42
C PRO A 26 -8.19 16.20 20.26
N ARG A 27 -6.86 16.24 20.23
CA ARG A 27 -6.08 16.83 19.14
C ARG A 27 -4.95 15.91 18.71
N THR A 28 -4.65 15.94 17.42
CA THR A 28 -3.48 15.28 16.86
C THR A 28 -2.19 16.03 17.22
N LEU A 29 -1.06 15.33 17.21
CA LEU A 29 0.26 15.96 17.39
C LEU A 29 0.50 17.10 16.39
N ARG A 30 -0.02 16.98 15.16
CA ARG A 30 0.08 18.02 14.13
C ARG A 30 -0.71 19.27 14.49
N GLU A 31 -1.92 19.12 15.01
CA GLU A 31 -2.74 20.24 15.48
C GLU A 31 -2.11 20.91 16.70
N LEU A 32 -1.54 20.14 17.63
CA LEU A 32 -0.81 20.67 18.77
C LEU A 32 0.45 21.44 18.35
N SER A 33 1.23 20.95 17.39
CA SER A 33 2.36 21.71 16.83
C SER A 33 1.92 23.04 16.24
N LYS A 34 0.81 23.07 15.49
CA LYS A 34 0.27 24.32 14.94
C LYS A 34 -0.23 25.28 16.03
N ALA A 35 -0.96 24.78 17.02
CA ALA A 35 -1.53 25.60 18.07
C ALA A 35 -0.47 26.16 19.04
N THR A 36 0.59 25.39 19.29
CA THR A 36 1.64 25.78 20.23
C THR A 36 2.82 26.48 19.56
N GLY A 37 3.01 26.35 18.24
CA GLY A 37 4.20 26.81 17.53
C GLY A 37 5.45 25.97 17.81
N LEU A 38 5.31 24.84 18.51
CA LEU A 38 6.41 23.94 18.83
C LEU A 38 6.73 23.00 17.67
N THR A 39 7.99 22.58 17.57
CA THR A 39 8.39 21.54 16.62
C THR A 39 7.69 20.22 16.95
N ARG A 40 7.50 19.37 15.94
CA ARG A 40 6.87 18.05 16.12
C ARG A 40 7.53 17.24 17.25
N GLY A 41 8.86 17.19 17.29
CA GLY A 41 9.59 16.47 18.33
C GLY A 41 9.45 17.08 19.73
N ALA A 42 9.28 18.40 19.85
CA ALA A 42 9.02 19.04 21.13
C ALA A 42 7.60 18.72 21.65
N VAL A 43 6.61 18.72 20.77
CA VAL A 43 5.23 18.31 21.09
C VAL A 43 5.17 16.83 21.46
N GLU A 44 5.82 15.96 20.69
CA GLU A 44 5.88 14.51 20.97
C GLU A 44 6.46 14.25 22.36
N ARG A 45 7.60 14.88 22.70
CA ARG A 45 8.20 14.76 24.04
C ARG A 45 7.29 15.29 25.14
N ALA A 46 6.67 16.45 24.94
CA ALA A 46 5.78 17.04 25.93
C ALA A 46 4.55 16.16 26.17
N VAL A 47 3.91 15.64 25.11
CA VAL A 47 2.76 14.73 25.23
C VAL A 47 3.14 13.41 25.91
N LEU A 48 4.32 12.85 25.60
CA LEU A 48 4.84 11.66 26.29
C LEU A 48 4.99 11.90 27.79
N TRP A 49 5.63 12.99 28.19
CA TRP A 49 5.80 13.31 29.61
C TRP A 49 4.48 13.59 30.32
N LEU A 50 3.58 14.34 29.69
CA LEU A 50 2.24 14.59 30.22
C LEU A 50 1.45 13.28 30.38
N SER A 51 1.62 12.32 29.46
CA SER A 51 0.96 11.02 29.53
C SER A 51 1.54 10.17 30.65
N LEU A 52 2.86 10.15 30.84
CA LEU A 52 3.52 9.50 31.98
C LEU A 52 3.10 10.10 33.33
N LYS A 53 2.82 11.40 33.36
CA LYS A 53 2.27 12.11 34.53
C LYS A 53 0.77 11.89 34.73
N GLY A 54 0.09 11.16 33.84
CA GLY A 54 -1.35 10.91 33.91
C GLY A 54 -2.23 12.13 33.60
N LEU A 55 -1.67 13.18 32.99
CA LEU A 55 -2.37 14.43 32.70
C LEU A 55 -3.04 14.45 31.32
N VAL A 56 -2.61 13.59 30.41
CA VAL A 56 -3.22 13.41 29.07
C VAL A 56 -3.31 11.94 28.70
N GLU A 57 -4.33 11.60 27.94
CA GLU A 57 -4.47 10.27 27.32
C GLU A 57 -3.87 10.31 25.91
N LEU A 58 -2.88 9.45 25.64
CA LEU A 58 -2.31 9.28 24.30
C LEU A 58 -2.98 8.11 23.58
N ARG A 59 -3.62 8.38 22.44
CA ARG A 59 -4.20 7.34 21.58
C ARG A 59 -3.42 7.23 20.27
N GLU A 60 -2.86 6.06 20.00
CA GLU A 60 -2.24 5.73 18.71
C GLU A 60 -3.23 4.97 17.82
N ARG A 61 -3.34 5.38 16.55
CA ARG A 61 -4.03 4.60 15.51
C ARG A 61 -3.08 4.41 14.34
N ARG A 62 -2.87 3.16 13.94
CA ARG A 62 -2.16 2.82 12.71
C ARG A 62 -3.15 2.74 11.56
N VAL A 63 -2.80 3.34 10.43
CA VAL A 63 -3.58 3.29 9.19
C VAL A 63 -2.67 2.74 8.10
N SER A 64 -3.12 1.68 7.43
CA SER A 64 -2.46 1.13 6.26
C SER A 64 -3.22 1.57 5.01
N VAL A 65 -2.49 2.10 4.04
CA VAL A 65 -3.02 2.46 2.72
C VAL A 65 -2.38 1.53 1.71
N TYR A 66 -3.19 1.01 0.79
CA TYR A 66 -2.73 0.15 -0.30
C TYR A 66 -2.93 0.89 -1.61
N GLU A 67 -1.88 0.97 -2.41
CA GLU A 67 -1.91 1.55 -3.75
C GLU A 67 -1.37 0.53 -4.74
N ALA A 68 -1.94 0.51 -5.94
CA ALA A 68 -1.41 -0.32 -7.01
C ALA A 68 -0.04 0.23 -7.45
N THR A 69 0.89 -0.66 -7.72
CA THR A 69 2.14 -0.29 -8.39
C THR A 69 1.86 0.17 -9.82
N GLU A 70 2.83 0.80 -10.47
CA GLU A 70 2.73 1.18 -11.89
C GLU A 70 2.38 -0.04 -12.77
N GLU A 71 3.02 -1.19 -12.50
CA GLU A 71 2.69 -2.47 -13.15
C GLU A 71 1.25 -2.92 -12.87
N GLY A 72 0.76 -2.79 -11.63
CA GLY A 72 -0.62 -3.11 -11.30
C GLY A 72 -1.63 -2.22 -12.04
N LEU A 73 -1.31 -0.92 -12.19
CA LEU A 73 -2.12 0.02 -12.96
C LEU A 73 -2.09 -0.29 -14.46
N GLU A 74 -0.92 -0.64 -15.01
CA GLU A 74 -0.75 -1.10 -16.39
C GLU A 74 -1.66 -2.33 -16.64
N TYR A 75 -1.60 -3.34 -15.77
CA TYR A 75 -2.39 -4.56 -15.91
C TYR A 75 -3.88 -4.34 -15.69
N ALA A 76 -4.28 -3.37 -14.86
CA ALA A 76 -5.68 -2.98 -14.73
C ALA A 76 -6.23 -2.35 -16.02
N ARG A 77 -5.39 -1.63 -16.79
CA ARG A 77 -5.78 -0.99 -18.05
C ARG A 77 -5.71 -1.93 -19.25
N GLU A 78 -4.60 -2.64 -19.41
CA GLU A 78 -4.31 -3.46 -20.59
C GLU A 78 -4.72 -4.93 -20.42
N GLY A 79 -5.00 -5.33 -19.19
CA GLY A 79 -5.20 -6.72 -18.80
C GLY A 79 -3.89 -7.42 -18.47
N LEU A 80 -4.02 -8.51 -17.71
CA LEU A 80 -2.89 -9.36 -17.31
C LEU A 80 -2.12 -9.90 -18.54
N PRO A 81 -0.78 -10.00 -18.47
CA PRO A 81 0.04 -10.45 -19.59
C PRO A 81 -0.32 -11.88 -20.03
N GLU A 82 -0.78 -12.75 -19.13
CA GLU A 82 -1.27 -14.09 -19.45
C GLU A 82 -2.52 -14.04 -20.32
N LYS A 83 -3.50 -13.20 -19.95
CA LYS A 83 -4.76 -13.07 -20.69
C LYS A 83 -4.51 -12.44 -22.06
N ARG A 84 -3.61 -11.45 -22.13
CA ARG A 84 -3.17 -10.84 -23.40
C ARG A 84 -2.52 -11.87 -24.31
N LEU A 85 -1.67 -12.73 -23.77
CA LEU A 85 -1.05 -13.82 -24.52
C LEU A 85 -2.10 -14.82 -25.02
N LEU A 86 -3.06 -15.24 -24.19
CA LEU A 86 -4.14 -16.13 -24.62
C LEU A 86 -5.03 -15.52 -25.71
N LYS A 87 -5.34 -14.21 -25.63
CA LYS A 87 -6.07 -13.49 -26.68
C LYS A 87 -5.30 -13.53 -28.01
N LEU A 88 -3.98 -13.33 -27.96
CA LEU A 88 -3.12 -13.41 -29.14
C LEU A 88 -3.12 -14.82 -29.74
N LEU A 89 -2.95 -15.84 -28.90
CA LEU A 89 -2.89 -17.24 -29.33
C LEU A 89 -4.24 -17.80 -29.80
N LYS A 90 -5.36 -17.21 -29.34
CA LYS A 90 -6.69 -17.53 -29.88
C LYS A 90 -6.81 -17.20 -31.38
N ALA A 91 -6.07 -16.19 -31.86
CA ALA A 91 -6.03 -15.85 -33.29
C ALA A 91 -5.10 -16.77 -34.10
N GLY A 92 -4.22 -17.53 -33.44
CA GLY A 92 -3.31 -18.47 -34.09
C GLY A 92 -2.09 -18.77 -33.22
N SER A 93 -1.58 -19.99 -33.35
CA SER A 93 -0.34 -20.44 -32.72
C SER A 93 0.87 -19.65 -33.25
N ARG A 94 1.86 -19.36 -32.41
CA ARG A 94 3.04 -18.55 -32.80
C ARG A 94 4.35 -19.13 -32.28
N PRO A 95 5.47 -18.99 -33.03
CA PRO A 95 6.79 -19.36 -32.53
C PRO A 95 7.17 -18.63 -31.25
N VAL A 96 7.85 -19.33 -30.34
CA VAL A 96 8.37 -18.72 -29.10
C VAL A 96 9.36 -17.57 -29.41
N SER A 97 10.14 -17.69 -30.49
CA SER A 97 11.08 -16.65 -30.94
C SER A 97 10.35 -15.35 -31.28
N GLU A 98 9.26 -15.43 -32.06
CA GLU A 98 8.46 -14.27 -32.44
C GLU A 98 7.84 -13.59 -31.20
N LEU A 99 7.31 -14.38 -30.27
CA LEU A 99 6.72 -13.84 -29.04
C LEU A 99 7.75 -13.14 -28.14
N LYS A 100 9.01 -13.60 -28.16
CA LYS A 100 10.10 -12.95 -27.40
C LYS A 100 10.43 -11.55 -27.92
N GLU A 101 10.23 -11.30 -29.22
CA GLU A 101 10.53 -10.02 -29.85
C GLU A 101 9.32 -9.08 -29.81
N THR A 102 8.11 -9.62 -29.93
CA THR A 102 6.89 -8.81 -30.17
C THR A 102 6.01 -8.63 -28.95
N PHE A 103 6.12 -9.49 -27.93
CA PHE A 103 5.20 -9.49 -26.79
C PHE A 103 5.90 -9.03 -25.50
N PRO A 104 5.47 -7.91 -24.88
CA PRO A 104 6.07 -7.43 -23.65
C PRO A 104 5.86 -8.44 -22.50
N ARG A 105 6.89 -8.66 -21.69
CA ARG A 105 6.85 -9.57 -20.53
C ARG A 105 6.43 -11.03 -20.88
N VAL A 106 6.72 -11.47 -22.10
CA VAL A 106 6.42 -12.83 -22.60
C VAL A 106 6.91 -13.95 -21.69
N GLY A 107 8.07 -13.78 -21.03
CA GLY A 107 8.60 -14.80 -20.11
C GLY A 107 7.68 -15.05 -18.91
N ILE A 108 7.10 -13.99 -18.35
CA ILE A 108 6.14 -14.07 -17.24
C ILE A 108 4.85 -14.73 -17.73
N ALA A 109 4.32 -14.25 -18.86
CA ALA A 109 3.10 -14.77 -19.46
C ALA A 109 3.21 -16.28 -19.80
N LEU A 110 4.30 -16.71 -20.43
CA LEU A 110 4.54 -18.12 -20.76
C LEU A 110 4.68 -18.97 -19.50
N THR A 111 5.45 -18.50 -18.50
CA THR A 111 5.65 -19.24 -17.26
C THR A 111 4.31 -19.52 -16.57
N TRP A 112 3.44 -18.51 -16.45
CA TRP A 112 2.15 -18.67 -15.79
C TRP A 112 1.15 -19.47 -16.63
N THR A 113 1.06 -19.21 -17.93
CA THR A 113 0.14 -19.93 -18.81
C THR A 113 0.50 -21.42 -18.92
N MET A 114 1.79 -21.76 -19.01
CA MET A 114 2.24 -23.16 -19.01
C MET A 114 2.00 -23.85 -17.67
N ARG A 115 2.33 -23.19 -16.54
CA ARG A 115 2.09 -23.75 -15.20
C ARG A 115 0.61 -24.03 -14.94
N ARG A 116 -0.28 -23.24 -15.52
CA ARG A 116 -1.74 -23.40 -15.40
C ARG A 116 -2.34 -24.31 -16.47
N GLY A 117 -1.54 -24.87 -17.37
CA GLY A 117 -2.01 -25.72 -18.46
C GLY A 117 -2.78 -24.98 -19.56
N TRP A 118 -2.76 -23.64 -19.58
CA TRP A 118 -3.49 -22.81 -20.54
C TRP A 118 -2.81 -22.74 -21.92
N THR A 119 -1.52 -23.04 -21.97
CA THR A 119 -0.73 -23.10 -23.20
C THR A 119 0.15 -24.34 -23.22
N ARG A 120 0.50 -24.80 -24.42
CA ARG A 120 1.46 -25.87 -24.69
C ARG A 120 2.49 -25.40 -25.70
N ILE A 121 3.71 -25.91 -25.61
CA ILE A 121 4.75 -25.69 -26.62
C ILE A 121 4.99 -27.00 -27.37
N SER A 122 4.78 -26.95 -28.69
CA SER A 122 4.95 -28.07 -29.61
C SER A 122 5.92 -27.61 -30.72
N HIS A 123 7.06 -28.28 -30.89
CA HIS A 123 8.06 -27.92 -31.92
C HIS A 123 8.49 -26.43 -31.92
N GLY A 124 8.56 -25.81 -30.74
CA GLY A 124 8.94 -24.38 -30.61
C GLY A 124 7.81 -23.39 -30.90
N VAL A 125 6.60 -23.88 -31.16
CA VAL A 125 5.38 -23.09 -31.36
C VAL A 125 4.51 -23.15 -30.11
N VAL A 126 3.99 -22.01 -29.67
CA VAL A 126 3.07 -21.91 -28.54
C VAL A 126 1.64 -22.01 -29.05
N GLU A 127 0.87 -22.90 -28.44
CA GLU A 127 -0.52 -23.20 -28.76
C GLU A 127 -1.39 -22.99 -27.51
N ILE A 128 -2.61 -22.51 -27.71
CA ILE A 128 -3.60 -22.41 -26.64
C ILE A 128 -4.29 -23.76 -26.44
N THR A 129 -4.54 -24.15 -25.20
CA THR A 129 -5.27 -25.38 -24.85
C THR A 129 -6.77 -25.09 -24.65
N GLU A 130 -7.57 -26.14 -24.51
CA GLU A 130 -8.99 -26.01 -24.13
C GLU A 130 -9.16 -25.28 -22.79
N ASP A 131 -8.35 -25.64 -21.78
CA ASP A 131 -8.31 -24.94 -20.49
C ASP A 131 -7.93 -23.46 -20.64
N GLY A 132 -7.05 -23.14 -21.60
CA GLY A 132 -6.68 -21.76 -21.93
C GLY A 132 -7.83 -20.96 -22.56
N LEU A 133 -8.63 -21.61 -23.41
CA LEU A 133 -9.83 -21.00 -24.00
C LEU A 133 -10.91 -20.76 -22.93
N GLU A 134 -11.11 -21.71 -22.02
CA GLU A 134 -12.02 -21.56 -20.88
C GLU A 134 -11.53 -20.50 -19.89
N ALA A 135 -10.23 -20.46 -19.62
CA ALA A 135 -9.65 -19.41 -18.80
C ALA A 135 -9.90 -18.04 -19.44
N LEU A 136 -9.83 -17.91 -20.76
CA LEU A 136 -10.07 -16.64 -21.44
C LEU A 136 -11.54 -16.18 -21.36
N SER A 137 -12.51 -17.11 -21.32
CA SER A 137 -13.93 -16.79 -21.21
C SER A 137 -14.37 -16.40 -19.80
N LYS A 138 -13.69 -16.93 -18.77
CA LYS A 138 -13.89 -16.50 -17.38
C LYS A 138 -13.29 -15.10 -17.17
N THR A 139 -14.16 -14.10 -17.12
CA THR A 139 -13.78 -12.75 -16.64
C THR A 139 -13.61 -12.82 -15.13
N LEU A 140 -12.57 -12.15 -14.60
CA LEU A 140 -12.43 -11.90 -13.16
C LEU A 140 -13.56 -11.01 -12.66
#